data_AF-A0A917VTI6-F1
#
_entry.id   AF-A0A917VTI6-F1
#
_cell.length_a   1.000
_cell.length_b   1.000
_cell.length_c   1.000
_cell.angle_alpha   90.00
_cell.angle_beta   90.00
_cell.angle_gamma   90.00
#
_symmetry.space_group_name_H-M   'P 1'
#
loop_
_entity.id
_entity.type
_entity.pdbx_description
1 polymer ?
#
loop_
_entity_poly.entity_id
_entity_poly.type
_entity_poly.pdbx_seq_one_letter_code
_entity_poly.pdbx_strand_id
1 'polypeptide(L)'
;MSVHVTYLSMPANGLHYALWKLTLKEPGAHGPDRHPVVSQMVLGSDLKRGSGKRMRGPGRRTAAWLAAAVLVAGPALTACGDDSGGDDVAPPSPTVEEPTRAAEESPTAPEDTAAAEREIKENWVKFFDPATPLKDKQAYLENGDRMAPVLQAFSGDERGGQVQAEVNKVEFTSATEANVTYTLTLKGATVMPDATGTAVEQDDVWKVSVKTLCGLVGLSGNASPLPGC
;
A
#
# COMPACT_ATOMS: atom_id res chain seq x y z
N MET A 1 -41.17 -21.92 31.95
CA MET A 1 -39.82 -21.65 31.41
C MET A 1 -38.82 -21.97 32.52
N SER A 2 -38.17 -23.13 32.44
CA SER A 2 -37.04 -23.46 33.31
C SER A 2 -35.84 -23.71 32.42
N VAL A 3 -34.79 -22.91 32.61
CA VAL A 3 -33.50 -23.11 31.97
C VAL A 3 -32.67 -23.94 32.93
N HIS A 4 -32.43 -25.21 32.60
CA HIS A 4 -31.43 -25.99 33.31
C HIS A 4 -30.05 -25.66 32.72
N VAL A 5 -29.17 -25.12 33.56
CA VAL A 5 -27.76 -24.88 33.24
C VAL A 5 -26.96 -25.99 33.89
N THR A 6 -26.46 -26.93 33.09
CA THR A 6 -25.50 -27.94 33.55
C THR A 6 -24.11 -27.51 33.08
N TYR A 7 -23.26 -27.09 34.03
CA TYR A 7 -21.84 -26.84 33.77
C TYR A 7 -21.05 -28.14 34.01
N LEU A 8 -20.42 -28.64 32.95
CA LEU A 8 -19.40 -29.68 33.04
C LEU A 8 -18.02 -29.00 33.19
N SER A 9 -17.25 -29.49 34.16
CA SER A 9 -15.97 -28.95 34.61
C SER A 9 -14.76 -29.72 34.04
N MET A 10 -13.67 -28.98 33.75
CA MET A 10 -12.26 -29.37 33.42
C MET A 10 -11.88 -29.87 32.00
N PRO A 11 -10.60 -29.74 31.55
CA PRO A 11 -9.59 -28.69 31.80
C PRO A 11 -8.90 -28.13 30.52
N ALA A 12 -8.28 -26.96 30.66
CA ALA A 12 -7.17 -26.36 29.89
C ALA A 12 -7.08 -26.64 28.37
N ASN A 13 -7.70 -25.76 27.57
CA ASN A 13 -7.08 -25.06 26.43
C ASN A 13 -8.13 -24.15 25.82
N GLY A 14 -8.01 -22.85 26.10
CA GLY A 14 -9.01 -21.84 25.80
C GLY A 14 -9.17 -21.62 24.29
N LEU A 15 -10.38 -21.84 23.81
CA LEU A 15 -11.01 -21.16 22.67
C LEU A 15 -12.51 -21.45 22.75
N HIS A 16 -13.24 -20.56 23.43
CA HIS A 16 -14.69 -20.64 23.57
C HIS A 16 -15.35 -20.09 22.29
N TYR A 17 -15.65 -20.96 21.34
CA TYR A 17 -16.64 -20.64 20.31
C TYR A 17 -18.03 -20.92 20.87
N ALA A 18 -18.78 -19.87 21.22
CA ALA A 18 -20.20 -19.98 21.46
C ALA A 18 -20.92 -20.08 20.11
N LEU A 19 -21.06 -21.31 19.60
CA LEU A 19 -21.87 -21.59 18.42
C LEU A 19 -23.35 -21.65 18.83
N TRP A 20 -24.09 -20.56 18.61
CA TRP A 20 -25.53 -20.52 18.84
C TRP A 20 -26.25 -21.26 17.71
N LYS A 21 -26.50 -22.57 17.87
CA LYS A 21 -27.44 -23.29 17.00
C LYS A 21 -28.86 -23.12 17.51
N LEU A 22 -29.64 -22.26 16.85
CA LEU A 22 -31.10 -22.30 16.92
C LEU A 22 -31.59 -23.48 16.08
N THR A 23 -31.90 -24.61 16.72
CA THR A 23 -32.62 -25.72 16.09
C THR A 23 -34.09 -25.66 16.51
N LEU A 24 -34.94 -25.23 15.58
CA LEU A 24 -36.38 -25.46 15.68
C LEU A 24 -36.66 -26.97 15.59
N LYS A 25 -37.31 -27.50 16.63
CA LYS A 25 -37.77 -28.88 16.75
C LYS A 25 -39.17 -28.97 16.16
N GLU A 26 -39.32 -29.53 14.96
CA GLU A 26 -40.60 -30.02 14.48
C GLU A 26 -40.66 -31.55 14.55
N PRO A 27 -41.82 -32.14 14.93
CA PRO A 27 -41.96 -33.58 15.12
C PRO A 27 -42.45 -34.29 13.85
N GLY A 28 -41.66 -35.26 13.40
CA GLY A 28 -42.15 -36.56 12.90
C GLY A 28 -42.73 -36.62 11.48
N ALA A 29 -41.98 -37.26 10.57
CA ALA A 29 -42.53 -38.24 9.64
C ALA A 29 -41.39 -39.15 9.10
N HIS A 30 -41.62 -40.46 9.16
CA HIS A 30 -40.78 -41.50 8.55
C HIS A 30 -40.86 -41.43 7.01
N GLY A 31 -39.71 -41.56 6.35
CA GLY A 31 -39.58 -41.84 4.92
C GLY A 31 -38.27 -42.60 4.65
N PRO A 32 -38.28 -43.67 3.82
CA PRO A 32 -37.18 -44.61 3.72
C PRO A 32 -36.03 -44.11 2.83
N ASP A 33 -34.88 -44.74 3.06
CA ASP A 33 -33.57 -44.53 2.46
C ASP A 33 -33.57 -44.16 0.96
N ARG A 34 -32.90 -43.06 0.66
CA ARG A 34 -32.25 -42.84 -0.63
C ARG A 34 -30.83 -42.34 -0.41
N HIS A 35 -29.88 -43.23 -0.65
CA HIS A 35 -28.46 -42.93 -0.80
C HIS A 35 -28.25 -41.77 -1.79
N PRO A 36 -27.47 -40.74 -1.46
CA PRO A 36 -26.88 -39.90 -2.49
C PRO A 36 -25.76 -40.68 -3.17
N VAL A 37 -25.99 -40.98 -4.43
CA VAL A 37 -25.05 -41.56 -5.38
C VAL A 37 -23.85 -40.61 -5.48
N VAL A 38 -22.65 -41.11 -5.17
CA VAL A 38 -21.39 -40.43 -5.46
C VAL A 38 -21.25 -40.36 -6.97
N SER A 39 -21.64 -39.23 -7.57
CA SER A 39 -21.24 -38.90 -8.94
C SER A 39 -19.79 -38.45 -8.90
N GLN A 40 -18.88 -39.38 -9.15
CA GLN A 40 -17.53 -39.05 -9.58
C GLN A 40 -17.60 -38.53 -11.00
N MET A 41 -17.49 -37.21 -11.17
CA MET A 41 -17.13 -36.63 -12.45
C MET A 41 -15.61 -36.69 -12.58
N VAL A 42 -15.14 -37.75 -13.25
CA VAL A 42 -13.83 -37.76 -13.92
C VAL A 42 -13.91 -36.74 -15.05
N LEU A 43 -13.37 -35.54 -14.82
CA LEU A 43 -13.05 -34.62 -15.92
C LEU A 43 -11.72 -35.05 -16.54
N GLY A 44 -11.83 -35.76 -17.66
CA GLY A 44 -10.72 -36.00 -18.58
C GLY A 44 -10.15 -34.66 -19.04
N SER A 45 -8.85 -34.48 -18.83
CA SER A 45 -8.11 -33.36 -19.40
C SER A 45 -7.51 -33.79 -20.74
N ASP A 46 -8.16 -33.36 -21.81
CA ASP A 46 -7.64 -33.40 -23.18
C ASP A 46 -6.34 -32.57 -23.27
N LEU A 47 -5.18 -33.25 -23.21
CA LEU A 47 -3.91 -32.64 -23.57
C LEU A 47 -3.83 -32.50 -25.09
N LYS A 48 -4.34 -31.37 -25.58
CA LYS A 48 -4.08 -30.83 -26.91
C LYS A 48 -2.57 -30.56 -27.04
N ARG A 49 -1.87 -31.58 -27.54
CA ARG A 49 -0.44 -31.54 -27.89
C ARG A 49 -0.24 -30.61 -29.09
N GLY A 50 -0.04 -29.32 -28.79
CA GLY A 50 0.44 -28.33 -29.74
C GLY A 50 1.87 -28.65 -30.20
N SER A 51 2.02 -28.87 -31.49
CA SER A 51 3.26 -29.13 -32.21
C SER A 51 4.11 -27.85 -32.35
N GLY A 52 4.93 -27.57 -31.33
CA GLY A 52 5.99 -26.55 -31.41
C GLY A 52 7.22 -27.10 -32.12
N LYS A 53 7.38 -26.81 -33.42
CA LYS A 53 8.61 -27.08 -34.17
C LYS A 53 9.78 -26.32 -33.54
N ARG A 54 10.82 -27.07 -33.15
CA ARG A 54 12.17 -26.54 -32.93
C ARG A 54 12.83 -26.32 -34.29
N MET A 55 13.29 -25.10 -34.56
CA MET A 55 14.35 -24.79 -35.53
C MET A 55 14.98 -23.47 -35.07
N ARG A 56 16.13 -23.48 -34.36
CA ARG A 56 17.51 -23.41 -34.88
C ARG A 56 17.73 -22.34 -35.96
N GLY A 57 18.44 -21.27 -35.60
CA GLY A 57 19.19 -20.43 -36.53
C GLY A 57 19.51 -19.02 -35.99
N PRO A 58 20.79 -18.70 -35.66
CA PRO A 58 21.23 -17.34 -35.41
C PRO A 58 21.63 -16.69 -36.74
N GLY A 59 20.80 -15.77 -37.24
CA GLY A 59 21.06 -15.02 -38.46
C GLY A 59 21.58 -13.62 -38.15
N ARG A 60 22.90 -13.46 -38.14
CA ARG A 60 23.60 -12.17 -38.16
C ARG A 60 23.16 -11.35 -39.38
N ARG A 61 22.63 -10.14 -39.18
CA ARG A 61 22.67 -9.07 -40.17
C ARG A 61 23.00 -7.76 -39.49
N THR A 62 24.27 -7.43 -39.60
CA THR A 62 24.85 -6.09 -39.44
C THR A 62 24.17 -5.12 -40.40
N ALA A 63 23.71 -3.98 -39.90
CA ALA A 63 23.56 -2.77 -40.70
C ALA A 63 23.99 -1.60 -39.83
N ALA A 64 25.25 -1.22 -40.02
CA ALA A 64 25.83 0.00 -39.51
C ALA A 64 25.17 1.20 -40.17
N TRP A 65 24.80 2.20 -39.37
CA TRP A 65 24.66 3.57 -39.84
C TRP A 65 25.55 4.45 -38.96
N LEU A 66 26.64 4.91 -39.59
CA LEU A 66 27.54 5.94 -39.10
C LEU A 66 27.23 7.26 -39.82
N ALA A 67 27.63 8.34 -39.14
CA ALA A 67 27.88 9.74 -39.58
C ALA A 67 26.90 10.74 -38.94
N ALA A 68 27.28 11.44 -37.86
CA ALA A 68 28.21 12.61 -37.79
C ALA A 68 27.50 13.90 -38.27
N ALA A 69 27.62 15.10 -37.71
CA ALA A 69 28.39 15.73 -36.64
C ALA A 69 27.62 17.04 -36.26
N VAL A 70 27.88 17.80 -35.20
CA VAL A 70 28.91 18.86 -35.04
C VAL A 70 28.49 19.60 -33.74
N LEU A 71 29.25 19.52 -32.64
CA LEU A 71 30.13 20.56 -32.09
C LEU A 71 29.50 21.96 -31.88
N VAL A 72 29.30 22.33 -30.60
CA VAL A 72 29.73 23.66 -30.10
C VAL A 72 30.33 23.48 -28.71
N ALA A 73 31.64 23.68 -28.64
CA ALA A 73 32.38 23.95 -27.41
C ALA A 73 32.43 25.48 -27.19
N GLY A 74 32.42 25.90 -25.93
CA GLY A 74 32.69 27.29 -25.54
C GLY A 74 33.09 27.37 -24.06
N PRO A 75 33.99 28.30 -23.67
CA PRO A 75 35.03 28.04 -22.66
C PRO A 75 34.90 28.83 -21.34
N ALA A 76 35.58 28.29 -20.33
CA ALA A 76 36.25 28.87 -19.15
C ALA A 76 35.92 30.28 -18.66
N LEU A 77 35.73 30.43 -17.33
CA LEU A 77 36.42 31.44 -16.53
C LEU A 77 36.76 30.88 -15.13
N THR A 78 37.96 31.22 -14.69
CA THR A 78 38.67 30.84 -13.46
C THR A 78 38.27 31.72 -12.27
N ALA A 79 38.29 31.20 -11.04
CA ALA A 79 38.80 31.94 -9.86
C ALA A 79 38.89 31.01 -8.63
N CYS A 80 40.10 30.47 -8.42
CA CYS A 80 40.57 30.08 -7.09
C CYS A 80 41.00 31.38 -6.40
N GLY A 81 40.54 31.62 -5.17
CA GLY A 81 40.95 32.76 -4.36
C GLY A 81 41.60 32.25 -3.08
N ASP A 82 42.92 32.26 -3.04
CA ASP A 82 43.73 32.05 -1.84
C ASP A 82 44.81 33.15 -1.78
N ASP A 83 45.04 33.60 -0.54
CA ASP A 83 46.10 34.48 -0.03
C ASP A 83 46.04 36.02 -0.28
N SER A 84 45.92 36.79 0.80
CA SER A 84 46.97 37.72 1.28
C SER A 84 46.44 38.67 2.37
N GLY A 85 47.20 38.75 3.46
CA GLY A 85 46.93 39.60 4.61
C GLY A 85 47.09 41.10 4.35
N GLY A 86 46.46 41.89 5.21
CA GLY A 86 46.61 43.33 5.31
C GLY A 86 45.81 43.87 6.50
N ASP A 87 46.56 44.42 7.46
CA ASP A 87 46.11 44.98 8.73
C ASP A 87 45.24 46.25 8.61
N ASP A 88 44.50 46.50 9.69
CA ASP A 88 44.00 47.79 10.20
C ASP A 88 42.97 48.60 9.38
N VAL A 89 41.71 48.56 9.86
CA VAL A 89 40.99 49.68 10.51
C VAL A 89 39.52 49.25 10.65
N ALA A 90 39.03 49.15 11.88
CA ALA A 90 37.64 48.81 12.17
C ALA A 90 36.67 49.88 11.63
N PRO A 91 35.74 49.55 10.71
CA PRO A 91 34.59 50.39 10.44
C PRO A 91 33.55 50.25 11.56
N PRO A 92 32.73 51.27 11.85
CA PRO A 92 31.71 51.18 12.89
C PRO A 92 30.75 50.03 12.57
N SER A 93 30.61 49.11 13.53
CA SER A 93 29.65 48.01 13.47
C SER A 93 28.25 48.58 13.23
N PRO A 94 27.56 48.28 12.12
CA PRO A 94 26.13 48.44 12.12
C PRO A 94 25.60 47.37 13.07
N THR A 95 25.03 47.80 14.21
CA THR A 95 24.12 46.97 14.99
C THR A 95 22.93 46.68 14.09
N VAL A 96 23.04 45.62 13.30
CA VAL A 96 21.87 44.95 12.75
C VAL A 96 21.26 44.26 13.96
N GLU A 97 20.23 44.87 14.53
CA GLU A 97 19.28 44.12 15.34
C GLU A 97 18.74 43.02 14.42
N GLU A 98 19.33 41.83 14.56
CA GLU A 98 18.76 40.62 14.01
C GLU A 98 17.35 40.55 14.61
N PRO A 99 16.28 40.64 13.79
CA PRO A 99 14.96 40.39 14.33
C PRO A 99 15.02 38.96 14.82
N THR A 100 14.89 38.77 16.13
CA THR A 100 14.69 37.47 16.75
C THR A 100 13.42 36.89 16.14
N ARG A 101 13.56 36.23 14.99
CA ARG A 101 12.51 35.42 14.39
C ARG A 101 12.37 34.28 15.37
N ALA A 102 11.39 34.40 16.27
CA ALA A 102 10.91 33.28 17.04
C ALA A 102 10.70 32.14 16.03
N ALA A 103 11.48 31.07 16.17
CA ALA A 103 11.26 29.87 15.39
C ALA A 103 9.86 29.39 15.80
N GLU A 104 8.89 29.56 14.91
CA GLU A 104 7.59 28.91 15.07
C GLU A 104 7.85 27.41 14.98
N GLU A 105 7.80 26.74 16.13
CA GLU A 105 7.87 25.29 16.18
C GLU A 105 6.68 24.75 15.38
N SER A 106 6.97 24.06 14.28
CA SER A 106 5.91 23.41 13.51
C SER A 106 5.24 22.34 14.37
N PRO A 107 3.90 22.25 14.36
CA PRO A 107 3.19 21.26 15.15
C PRO A 107 3.65 19.85 14.78
N THR A 108 3.95 19.06 15.82
CA THR A 108 4.42 17.67 15.68
C THR A 108 3.28 16.67 15.50
N ALA A 109 2.03 17.12 15.62
CA ALA A 109 0.82 16.31 15.48
C ALA A 109 -0.40 17.17 15.10
N PRO A 110 -1.49 16.58 14.61
CA PRO A 110 -2.74 17.27 14.32
C PRO A 110 -3.42 17.81 15.59
N GLU A 111 -4.31 18.80 15.43
CA GLU A 111 -5.05 19.39 16.56
C GLU A 111 -5.91 18.36 17.31
N ASP A 112 -6.59 17.47 16.57
CA ASP A 112 -7.35 16.33 17.11
C ASP A 112 -6.75 15.01 16.63
N THR A 113 -5.74 14.54 17.38
CA THR A 113 -5.03 13.29 17.09
C THR A 113 -5.93 12.06 17.12
N ALA A 114 -6.96 12.04 17.97
CA ALA A 114 -7.85 10.89 18.09
C ALA A 114 -8.82 10.79 16.90
N ALA A 115 -9.34 11.93 16.44
CA ALA A 115 -10.15 11.97 15.22
C ALA A 115 -9.31 11.60 13.99
N ALA A 116 -8.11 12.16 13.85
CA ALA A 116 -7.20 11.85 12.75
C ALA A 116 -6.80 10.36 12.74
N GLU A 117 -6.47 9.77 13.90
CA GLU A 117 -6.11 8.35 13.98
C GLU A 117 -7.27 7.45 13.56
N ARG A 118 -8.49 7.75 14.01
CA ARG A 118 -9.69 7.01 13.60
C ARG A 118 -9.92 7.12 12.10
N GLU A 119 -9.82 8.31 11.54
CA GLU A 119 -10.01 8.53 10.11
C GLU A 119 -8.96 7.78 9.28
N ILE A 120 -7.68 7.86 9.66
CA ILE A 120 -6.60 7.09 9.02
C ILE A 120 -6.98 5.61 8.99
N LYS A 121 -7.37 5.03 10.14
CA LYS A 121 -7.74 3.61 10.24
C LYS A 121 -8.89 3.25 9.30
N GLU A 122 -9.96 4.04 9.29
CA GLU A 122 -11.14 3.79 8.46
C GLU A 122 -10.81 3.91 6.96
N ASN A 123 -10.13 4.99 6.56
CA ASN A 123 -9.82 5.25 5.16
C ASN A 123 -8.77 4.26 4.63
N TRP A 124 -7.83 3.83 5.46
CA TRP A 124 -6.86 2.77 5.12
C TRP A 124 -7.56 1.46 4.81
N VAL A 125 -8.52 1.04 5.64
CA VAL A 125 -9.32 -0.17 5.40
C VAL A 125 -10.11 -0.03 4.10
N LYS A 126 -10.82 1.09 3.89
CA LYS A 126 -11.60 1.33 2.66
C LYS A 126 -10.71 1.34 1.41
N PHE A 127 -9.51 1.93 1.49
CA PHE A 127 -8.58 1.98 0.38
C PHE A 127 -8.13 0.58 -0.04
N PHE A 128 -7.83 -0.31 0.91
CA PHE A 128 -7.38 -1.66 0.59
C PHE A 128 -8.51 -2.64 0.31
N ASP A 129 -9.70 -2.48 0.91
CA ASP A 129 -10.83 -3.40 0.74
C ASP A 129 -11.15 -3.72 -0.74
N PRO A 130 -11.09 -4.98 -1.18
CA PRO A 130 -11.35 -5.36 -2.57
C PRO A 130 -12.80 -5.10 -3.01
N ALA A 131 -13.73 -4.89 -2.07
CA ALA A 131 -15.11 -4.51 -2.35
C ALA A 131 -15.28 -3.02 -2.67
N THR A 132 -14.32 -2.16 -2.31
CA THR A 132 -14.38 -0.72 -2.62
C THR A 132 -14.16 -0.50 -4.12
N PRO A 133 -15.08 0.16 -4.84
CA PRO A 133 -14.89 0.48 -6.25
C PRO A 133 -13.63 1.32 -6.48
N LEU A 134 -12.95 1.09 -7.61
CA LEU A 134 -11.69 1.79 -7.93
C LEU A 134 -11.84 3.31 -7.92
N LYS A 135 -12.97 3.84 -8.39
CA LYS A 135 -13.22 5.29 -8.38
C LYS A 135 -13.33 5.82 -6.94
N ASP A 136 -13.94 5.06 -6.04
CA ASP A 136 -14.13 5.46 -4.64
C ASP A 136 -12.81 5.37 -3.86
N LYS A 137 -11.93 4.41 -4.21
CA LYS A 137 -10.58 4.31 -3.65
C LYS A 137 -9.74 5.58 -3.87
N GLN A 138 -10.01 6.37 -4.92
CA GLN A 138 -9.29 7.62 -5.18
C GLN A 138 -9.53 8.68 -4.10
N ALA A 139 -10.67 8.65 -3.40
CA ALA A 139 -10.95 9.57 -2.30
C ALA A 139 -10.02 9.35 -1.09
N TYR A 140 -9.49 8.12 -0.95
CA TYR A 140 -8.62 7.70 0.14
C TYR A 140 -7.14 7.65 -0.26
N LEU A 141 -6.80 8.15 -1.45
CA LEU A 141 -5.45 8.15 -2.00
C LEU A 141 -5.00 9.59 -2.24
N GLU A 142 -3.82 9.93 -1.75
CA GLU A 142 -3.15 11.19 -2.06
C GLU A 142 -3.08 11.38 -3.59
N ASN A 143 -3.50 12.55 -4.07
CA ASN A 143 -3.59 12.84 -5.50
C ASN A 143 -4.40 11.80 -6.30
N GLY A 144 -5.45 11.20 -5.70
CA GLY A 144 -6.16 10.04 -6.24
C GLY A 144 -6.59 10.14 -7.71
N ASP A 145 -7.07 11.30 -8.18
CA ASP A 145 -7.43 11.50 -9.59
C ASP A 145 -6.21 11.40 -10.53
N ARG A 146 -5.04 11.90 -10.10
CA ARG A 146 -3.78 11.78 -10.86
C ARG A 146 -3.23 10.36 -10.81
N MET A 147 -3.46 9.67 -9.71
CA MET A 147 -2.98 8.31 -9.45
C MET A 147 -3.89 7.21 -10.00
N ALA A 148 -4.98 7.55 -10.70
CA ALA A 148 -5.92 6.59 -11.26
C ALA A 148 -5.25 5.47 -12.11
N PRO A 149 -4.25 5.76 -12.99
CA PRO A 149 -3.57 4.71 -13.73
C PRO A 149 -2.77 3.74 -12.85
N VAL A 150 -2.09 4.26 -11.82
CA VAL A 150 -1.32 3.45 -10.86
C VAL A 150 -2.24 2.60 -10.02
N LEU A 151 -3.33 3.19 -9.52
CA LEU A 151 -4.35 2.48 -8.75
C LEU A 151 -5.01 1.37 -9.58
N GLN A 152 -5.26 1.59 -10.87
CA GLN A 152 -5.75 0.56 -11.78
C GLN A 152 -4.76 -0.57 -11.97
N ALA A 153 -3.47 -0.27 -12.13
CA ALA A 153 -2.46 -1.30 -12.23
C ALA A 153 -2.35 -2.12 -10.93
N PHE A 154 -2.39 -1.46 -9.77
CA PHE A 154 -2.34 -2.12 -8.47
C PHE A 154 -3.58 -2.99 -8.22
N SER A 155 -4.78 -2.44 -8.31
CA SER A 155 -6.02 -3.19 -8.07
C SER A 155 -6.37 -4.20 -9.16
N GLY A 156 -5.82 -4.03 -10.37
CA GLY A 156 -5.99 -4.98 -11.47
C GLY A 156 -5.00 -6.15 -11.45
N ASP A 157 -3.92 -6.04 -10.66
CA ASP A 157 -2.98 -7.14 -10.47
C ASP A 157 -3.61 -8.29 -9.67
N GLU A 158 -3.20 -9.53 -9.97
CA GLU A 158 -3.75 -10.72 -9.30
C GLU A 158 -3.64 -10.59 -7.78
N ARG A 159 -2.52 -10.09 -7.25
CA ARG A 159 -2.35 -9.95 -5.80
C ARG A 159 -2.96 -8.65 -5.30
N GLY A 160 -2.72 -7.53 -5.97
CA GLY A 160 -3.17 -6.23 -5.51
C GLY A 160 -4.70 -6.05 -5.48
N GLY A 161 -5.45 -6.77 -6.33
CA GLY A 161 -6.92 -6.76 -6.32
C GLY A 161 -7.59 -7.57 -5.20
N GLN A 162 -6.80 -8.28 -4.38
CA GLN A 162 -7.32 -9.17 -3.32
C GLN A 162 -6.85 -8.78 -1.93
N VAL A 163 -6.02 -7.74 -1.83
CA VAL A 163 -5.38 -7.34 -0.58
C VAL A 163 -6.40 -6.69 0.34
N GLN A 164 -6.29 -6.94 1.63
CA GLN A 164 -6.96 -6.18 2.69
C GLN A 164 -5.91 -5.70 3.67
N ALA A 165 -6.19 -4.62 4.37
CA ALA A 165 -5.28 -4.06 5.36
C ALA A 165 -5.98 -3.84 6.70
N GLU A 166 -5.23 -4.08 7.78
CA GLU A 166 -5.59 -3.69 9.14
C GLU A 166 -4.48 -2.81 9.70
N VAL A 167 -4.83 -1.64 10.25
CA VAL A 167 -3.85 -0.72 10.83
C VAL A 167 -3.56 -1.12 12.27
N ASN A 168 -2.29 -1.44 12.54
CA ASN A 168 -1.80 -1.85 13.85
C ASN A 168 -1.39 -0.63 14.69
N LYS A 169 -0.78 0.39 14.05
CA LYS A 169 -0.23 1.58 14.72
C LYS A 169 -0.25 2.80 13.81
N VAL A 170 -0.51 3.97 14.39
CA VAL A 170 -0.38 5.28 13.75
C VAL A 170 0.55 6.13 14.61
N GLU A 171 1.52 6.79 13.97
CA GLU A 171 2.47 7.71 14.61
C GLU A 171 2.54 9.01 13.82
N PHE A 172 1.96 10.08 14.35
CA PHE A 172 2.03 11.40 13.72
C PHE A 172 3.47 11.92 13.70
N THR A 173 3.87 12.43 12.54
CA THR A 173 5.19 13.05 12.32
C THR A 173 5.08 14.56 12.13
N SER A 174 3.88 15.06 11.83
CA SER A 174 3.52 16.47 11.74
C SER A 174 2.02 16.64 11.90
N ALA A 175 1.51 17.86 11.77
CA ALA A 175 0.06 18.12 11.68
C ALA A 175 -0.64 17.43 10.51
N THR A 176 0.07 17.09 9.43
CA THR A 176 -0.53 16.58 8.18
C THR A 176 0.09 15.28 7.67
N GLU A 177 0.99 14.66 8.43
CA GLU A 177 1.61 13.38 8.09
C GLU A 177 1.67 12.41 9.28
N ALA A 178 1.53 11.11 8.97
CA ALA A 178 1.69 10.04 9.94
C ALA A 178 2.36 8.81 9.33
N ASN A 179 3.22 8.15 10.10
CA ASN A 179 3.66 6.79 9.81
C ASN A 179 2.57 5.80 10.24
N VAL A 180 2.33 4.79 9.41
CA VAL A 180 1.33 3.76 9.64
C VAL A 180 2.00 2.39 9.57
N THR A 181 1.84 1.60 10.63
CA THR A 181 2.19 0.17 10.63
C THR A 181 0.91 -0.63 10.45
N TYR A 182 0.89 -1.55 9.50
CA TYR A 182 -0.31 -2.29 9.13
C TYR A 182 -0.01 -3.73 8.71
N THR A 183 -1.02 -4.57 8.88
CA THR A 183 -1.03 -5.95 8.43
C THR A 183 -1.72 -6.03 7.07
N LEU A 184 -1.07 -6.64 6.08
CA LEU A 184 -1.72 -7.01 4.82
C LEU A 184 -2.11 -8.49 4.81
N THR A 185 -3.33 -8.75 4.37
CA THR A 185 -3.84 -10.10 4.13
C THR A 185 -4.26 -10.29 2.67
N LEU A 186 -4.15 -11.52 2.18
CA LEU A 186 -4.66 -11.95 0.88
C LEU A 186 -5.58 -13.15 1.09
N LYS A 187 -6.86 -13.02 0.72
CA LYS A 187 -7.88 -14.06 0.95
C LYS A 187 -7.90 -14.56 2.41
N GLY A 188 -7.70 -13.65 3.36
CA GLY A 188 -7.68 -13.94 4.80
C GLY A 188 -6.35 -14.50 5.35
N ALA A 189 -5.35 -14.77 4.51
CA ALA A 189 -4.03 -15.16 4.95
C ALA A 189 -3.12 -13.93 5.10
N THR A 190 -2.46 -13.79 6.26
CA THR A 190 -1.46 -12.72 6.47
C THR A 190 -0.26 -12.92 5.57
N VAL A 191 0.09 -11.89 4.80
CA VAL A 191 1.25 -11.90 3.89
C VAL A 191 2.30 -10.87 4.25
N MET A 192 1.93 -9.80 4.97
CA MET A 192 2.87 -8.84 5.55
C MET A 192 2.31 -8.38 6.90
N PRO A 193 2.79 -8.91 8.04
CA PRO A 193 2.25 -8.56 9.36
C PRO A 193 2.64 -7.15 9.85
N ASP A 194 3.78 -6.64 9.39
CA ASP A 194 4.38 -5.38 9.89
C ASP A 194 4.78 -4.47 8.73
N ALA A 195 3.89 -4.31 7.75
CA ALA A 195 4.11 -3.39 6.66
C ALA A 195 4.14 -1.95 7.19
N THR A 196 4.98 -1.11 6.59
CA THR A 196 5.07 0.31 6.92
C THR A 196 4.66 1.17 5.74
N GLY A 197 4.03 2.30 6.06
CA GLY A 197 3.52 3.25 5.08
C GLY A 197 3.34 4.62 5.72
N THR A 198 2.82 5.55 4.95
CA THR A 198 2.57 6.94 5.37
C THR A 198 1.14 7.32 5.00
N ALA A 199 0.47 7.99 5.92
CA ALA A 199 -0.77 8.72 5.66
C ALA A 199 -0.46 10.21 5.55
N VAL A 200 -1.19 10.91 4.68
CA VAL A 200 -1.12 12.36 4.52
C VAL A 200 -2.51 12.96 4.59
N GLU A 201 -2.65 14.12 5.20
CA GLU A 201 -3.86 14.91 5.16
C GLU A 201 -3.88 15.75 3.88
N GLN A 202 -4.92 15.60 3.07
CA GLN A 202 -5.11 16.38 1.86
C GLN A 202 -6.58 16.75 1.72
N ASP A 203 -6.87 18.05 1.67
CA ASP A 203 -8.23 18.59 1.62
C ASP A 203 -9.06 18.15 2.85
N ASP A 204 -8.48 18.27 4.04
CA ASP A 204 -9.08 17.88 5.34
C ASP A 204 -9.50 16.40 5.44
N VAL A 205 -8.85 15.54 4.65
CA VAL A 205 -9.09 14.09 4.64
C VAL A 205 -7.75 13.36 4.74
N TRP A 206 -7.66 12.43 5.70
CA TRP A 206 -6.50 11.55 5.82
C TRP A 206 -6.52 10.43 4.77
N LYS A 207 -5.48 10.38 3.95
CA LYS A 207 -5.35 9.50 2.78
C LYS A 207 -4.08 8.67 2.85
N VAL A 208 -4.09 7.51 2.19
CA VAL A 208 -2.89 6.73 1.90
C VAL A 208 -1.99 7.55 0.98
N SER A 209 -0.70 7.67 1.30
CA SER A 209 0.23 8.44 0.47
C SER A 209 0.56 7.75 -0.86
N VAL A 210 0.92 8.55 -1.86
CA VAL A 210 1.48 8.09 -3.15
C VAL A 210 2.69 7.18 -2.90
N LYS A 211 3.56 7.57 -1.95
CA LYS A 211 4.74 6.79 -1.55
C LYS A 211 4.37 5.38 -1.10
N THR A 212 3.31 5.23 -0.31
CA THR A 212 2.84 3.92 0.17
C THR A 212 2.37 3.05 -1.00
N LEU A 213 1.52 3.60 -1.87
CA LEU A 213 1.04 2.86 -3.05
C LEU A 213 2.19 2.45 -3.97
N CYS A 214 3.10 3.38 -4.32
CA CYS A 214 4.24 3.09 -5.18
C CYS A 214 5.18 2.04 -4.59
N GLY A 215 5.40 2.07 -3.27
CA GLY A 215 6.16 1.03 -2.56
C GLY A 215 5.56 -0.35 -2.76
N LEU A 216 4.24 -0.48 -2.62
CA LEU A 216 3.53 -1.75 -2.82
C LEU A 216 3.53 -2.20 -4.28
N VAL A 217 3.37 -1.28 -5.25
CA VAL A 217 3.49 -1.59 -6.68
C VAL A 217 4.89 -2.15 -6.99
N GLY A 218 5.94 -1.59 -6.40
CA GLY A 218 7.31 -2.10 -6.55
C GLY A 218 7.48 -3.56 -6.08
N LEU A 219 6.72 -4.00 -5.07
CA LEU A 219 6.76 -5.38 -4.57
C LEU A 219 6.05 -6.39 -5.48
N SER A 220 5.16 -5.93 -6.38
CA SER A 220 4.39 -6.82 -7.27
C SER A 220 5.22 -7.45 -8.40
N GLY A 221 6.45 -6.97 -8.62
CA GLY A 221 7.31 -7.42 -9.73
C GLY A 221 6.91 -6.87 -11.10
N ASN A 222 5.79 -6.15 -11.21
CA ASN A 222 5.32 -5.45 -12.41
C ASN A 222 5.88 -4.02 -12.51
N ALA A 223 7.11 -3.81 -12.06
CA ALA A 223 7.76 -2.49 -11.87
C ALA A 223 8.19 -1.80 -13.18
N SER A 224 7.38 -1.86 -14.23
CA SER A 224 7.50 -0.84 -15.29
C SER A 224 7.13 0.51 -14.66
N PRO A 225 7.97 1.55 -14.78
CA PRO A 225 7.66 2.86 -14.18
C PRO A 225 6.32 3.36 -14.70
N LEU A 226 5.32 3.36 -13.83
CA LEU A 226 4.02 3.94 -14.13
C LEU A 226 4.10 5.41 -13.76
N PRO A 227 3.82 6.36 -14.68
CA PRO A 227 3.84 7.78 -14.35
C PRO A 227 3.08 8.08 -13.06
N GLY A 228 3.76 8.68 -12.08
CA GLY A 228 3.26 8.88 -10.71
C GLY A 228 3.98 8.02 -9.66
N CYS A 229 4.68 6.99 -10.14
CA CYS A 229 5.79 6.27 -9.51
C CYS A 229 6.99 6.28 -10.50
#